data_AF-A0A8H4IJM0-F1
#
_entry.id   AF-A0A8H4IJM0-F1
#
_cell.length_a   1.000
_cell.length_b   1.000
_cell.length_c   1.000
_cell.angle_alpha   90.00
_cell.angle_beta   90.00
_cell.angle_gamma   90.00
#
_symmetry.space_group_name_H-M   'P 1'
#
loop_
_entity.id
_entity.type
_entity.pdbx_description
1 polymer ?
#
loop_
_entity_poly.entity_id
_entity_poly.type
_entity_poly.pdbx_seq_one_letter_code
_entity_poly.pdbx_strand_id
1 'polypeptide(L)'
;MLGKIALEEAYEMTGMEAKSMREAKLYIHPNDRDRYMRQISDINDERVRLADAHGIGYTIVSLTVPGIQGIADKAEAERRATEVND
;
A
#
# COMPACT_ATOMS: atom_id res chain seq x y z
N MET A 1 10.26 3.93 -22.67
CA MET A 1 9.09 3.10 -23.06
C MET A 1 7.88 3.51 -22.23
N LEU A 2 6.72 3.58 -22.86
CA LEU A 2 5.42 3.70 -22.19
C LEU A 2 4.83 2.29 -21.95
N GLY A 3 3.79 2.19 -21.12
CA GLY A 3 3.11 0.93 -20.85
C GLY A 3 3.91 -0.03 -19.96
N LYS A 4 4.75 0.49 -19.06
CA LYS A 4 5.42 -0.36 -18.05
C LYS A 4 4.37 -0.97 -17.11
N ILE A 5 4.65 -2.17 -16.62
CA ILE A 5 3.84 -2.85 -15.61
C ILE A 5 4.61 -2.80 -14.29
N ALA A 6 4.00 -2.20 -13.26
CA ALA A 6 4.50 -2.21 -11.89
C ALA A 6 3.68 -3.22 -11.07
N LEU A 7 4.33 -4.10 -10.30
CA LEU A 7 3.66 -5.28 -9.73
C LEU A 7 4.05 -5.64 -8.29
N GLU A 8 4.72 -4.73 -7.59
CA GLU A 8 5.01 -4.84 -6.15
C GLU A 8 4.56 -3.54 -5.46
N GLU A 9 3.34 -3.13 -5.78
CA GLU A 9 2.84 -1.78 -5.51
C GLU A 9 1.97 -1.79 -4.27
N ALA A 10 2.60 -1.80 -3.10
CA ALA A 10 1.92 -1.97 -1.82
C ALA A 10 0.84 -0.91 -1.53
N TYR A 11 -0.24 -1.31 -0.84
CA TYR A 11 -1.25 -0.40 -0.31
C TYR A 11 -1.71 -0.82 1.11
N GLU A 12 -2.39 0.07 1.82
CA GLU A 12 -3.14 -0.23 3.04
C GLU A 12 -4.54 0.40 2.95
N MET A 13 -5.52 -0.19 3.64
CA MET A 13 -6.88 0.35 3.70
C MET A 13 -6.93 1.71 4.40
N THR A 14 -7.90 2.53 4.00
CA THR A 14 -8.21 3.79 4.70
C THR A 14 -8.63 3.51 6.15
N GLY A 15 -8.33 4.44 7.07
CA GLY A 15 -8.60 4.25 8.50
C GLY A 15 -7.53 3.48 9.28
N MET A 16 -6.45 3.05 8.61
CA MET A 16 -5.32 2.33 9.21
C MET A 16 -4.09 3.22 9.46
N GLU A 17 -4.26 4.54 9.53
CA GLU A 17 -3.15 5.52 9.56
C GLU A 17 -2.20 5.30 10.75
N ALA A 18 -2.73 4.87 11.90
CA ALA A 18 -1.92 4.55 13.07
C ALA A 18 -1.01 3.33 12.84
N LYS A 19 -1.49 2.30 12.14
CA LYS A 19 -0.69 1.13 11.74
C LYS A 19 0.38 1.56 10.73
N SER A 20 -0.01 2.25 9.67
CA SER A 20 0.92 2.70 8.63
C SER A 20 2.01 3.61 9.19
N MET A 21 1.70 4.51 10.13
CA MET A 21 2.70 5.36 10.78
C MET A 21 3.68 4.57 11.65
N ARG A 22 3.22 3.51 12.32
CA ARG A 22 4.11 2.60 13.06
C ARG A 22 5.07 1.88 12.12
N GLU A 23 4.59 1.40 10.99
CA GLU A 23 5.39 0.72 9.96
C GLU A 23 6.36 1.68 9.26
N ALA A 24 5.92 2.92 8.98
CA ALA A 24 6.76 3.96 8.40
C ALA A 24 8.00 4.27 9.25
N LYS A 25 7.90 4.14 10.58
CA LYS A 25 9.04 4.34 11.48
C LYS A 25 10.14 3.26 11.32
N LEU A 26 9.78 2.09 10.80
CA LEU A 26 10.72 0.98 10.57
C LEU A 26 11.45 1.10 9.23
N TYR A 27 10.73 1.55 8.18
CA TYR A 27 11.23 1.44 6.81
C TYR A 27 11.48 2.78 6.11
N ILE A 28 10.89 3.87 6.60
CA ILE A 28 10.87 5.15 5.90
C ILE A 28 11.68 6.20 6.68
N HIS A 29 12.63 6.81 5.98
CA HIS A 29 13.40 7.93 6.50
C HIS A 29 12.47 9.08 6.94
N PRO A 30 12.72 9.79 8.05
CA PRO A 30 11.82 10.83 8.57
C PRO A 30 11.32 11.85 7.54
N ASN A 31 12.19 12.28 6.62
CA ASN A 31 11.84 13.28 5.60
C ASN A 31 10.86 12.77 4.53
N ASP A 32 10.71 11.46 4.38
CA ASP A 32 9.83 10.85 3.37
C ASP A 32 8.51 10.34 3.96
N ARG A 33 8.31 10.44 5.28
CA ARG A 33 7.13 9.88 5.95
C ARG A 33 5.85 10.56 5.50
N ASP A 34 5.86 11.88 5.33
CA ASP A 34 4.67 12.60 4.88
C ASP A 34 4.25 12.16 3.47
N ARG A 35 5.23 11.91 2.58
CA ARG A 35 4.97 11.35 1.25
C ARG A 35 4.39 9.94 1.36
N TYR A 36 5.04 9.06 2.12
CA TYR A 36 4.57 7.68 2.32
C TYR A 36 3.14 7.63 2.86
N MET A 37 2.84 8.43 3.88
CA MET A 37 1.52 8.44 4.52
C MET A 37 0.41 8.93 3.60
N ARG A 38 0.69 9.87 2.68
CA ARG A 38 -0.29 10.26 1.65
C ARG A 38 -0.53 9.15 0.63
N GLN A 39 0.52 8.41 0.27
CA GLN A 39 0.51 7.47 -0.85
C GLN A 39 0.08 6.05 -0.49
N ILE A 40 0.30 5.59 0.75
CA ILE A 40 0.08 4.19 1.12
C ILE A 40 -1.38 3.75 1.02
N SER A 41 -2.33 4.65 1.24
CA SER A 41 -3.78 4.39 1.12
C SER A 41 -4.42 5.05 -0.11
N ASP A 42 -3.63 5.67 -0.99
CA ASP A 42 -4.09 6.32 -2.21
C ASP A 42 -3.70 5.50 -3.44
N ILE A 43 -4.63 4.69 -3.94
CA ILE A 43 -4.43 3.92 -5.18
C ILE A 43 -5.09 4.56 -6.41
N ASN A 44 -5.71 5.74 -6.26
CA ASN A 44 -6.61 6.31 -7.27
C ASN A 44 -6.32 7.76 -7.68
N ASP A 45 -5.41 8.48 -7.01
CA ASP A 45 -5.07 9.87 -7.34
C ASP A 45 -3.55 10.12 -7.51
N GLU A 46 -2.84 10.54 -6.46
CA GLU A 46 -1.43 10.97 -6.51
C GLU A 46 -0.56 9.88 -7.15
N ARG A 47 -0.75 8.63 -6.74
CA ARG A 47 0.00 7.49 -7.30
C ARG A 47 -0.33 7.21 -8.76
N VAL A 48 -1.58 7.40 -9.20
CA VAL A 48 -1.97 7.24 -10.61
C VAL A 48 -1.34 8.34 -11.46
N ARG A 49 -1.40 9.61 -11.02
CA ARG A 49 -0.79 10.73 -11.73
C ARG A 49 0.73 10.57 -11.86
N LEU A 50 1.39 10.05 -10.83
CA LEU A 50 2.82 9.73 -10.90
C LEU A 50 3.11 8.56 -11.84
N ALA A 51 2.31 7.49 -11.79
CA ALA A 51 2.42 6.37 -12.70
C ALA A 51 2.32 6.81 -14.18
N ASP A 52 1.32 7.64 -14.50
CA ASP A 52 1.12 8.22 -15.83
C ASP A 52 2.33 9.07 -16.27
N ALA A 53 2.78 9.99 -15.41
CA ALA A 53 3.91 10.88 -15.68
C ALA A 53 5.22 10.10 -15.95
N HIS A 54 5.37 8.93 -15.33
CA HIS A 54 6.53 8.06 -15.50
C HIS A 54 6.30 6.92 -16.49
N GLY A 55 5.16 6.87 -17.19
CA GLY A 55 4.87 5.90 -18.26
C GLY A 55 4.63 4.47 -17.78
N ILE A 56 4.09 4.30 -16.57
CA ILE A 56 3.51 3.05 -16.08
C ILE A 56 2.07 2.99 -16.59
N GLY A 57 1.75 1.96 -17.36
CA GLY A 57 0.42 1.78 -17.94
C GLY A 57 -0.46 0.79 -17.17
N TYR A 58 0.13 0.04 -16.23
CA TYR A 58 -0.60 -0.89 -15.39
C TYR A 58 0.10 -1.09 -14.05
N THR A 59 -0.67 -1.09 -12.97
CA THR A 59 -0.19 -1.23 -11.59
C THR A 59 -0.97 -2.37 -10.95
N ILE A 60 -0.26 -3.42 -10.51
CA ILE A 60 -0.83 -4.51 -9.72
C ILE A 60 -0.50 -4.23 -8.25
N VAL A 61 -1.54 -3.98 -7.46
CA VAL A 61 -1.41 -3.65 -6.04
C VAL A 61 -1.41 -4.89 -5.16
N SER A 62 -0.78 -4.79 -4.00
CA SER A 62 -0.75 -5.83 -2.97
C SER A 62 -0.87 -5.22 -1.58
N LEU A 63 -1.44 -5.94 -0.61
CA LEU A 63 -1.51 -5.44 0.76
C LEU A 63 -0.09 -5.29 1.35
N THR A 64 0.18 -4.17 2.03
CA THR A 64 1.48 -3.90 2.62
C THR A 64 1.82 -4.83 3.79
N VAL A 65 3.12 -5.00 4.03
CA VAL A 65 3.67 -5.85 5.08
C VAL A 65 3.33 -5.32 6.49
N PRO A 66 3.09 -6.19 7.50
CA PRO A 66 3.02 -7.64 7.42
C PRO A 66 1.67 -8.18 6.95
N GLY A 67 0.71 -7.31 6.62
CA GLY A 67 -0.61 -7.70 6.13
C GLY A 67 -1.27 -8.74 7.03
N ILE A 68 -1.82 -9.78 6.39
CA ILE A 68 -2.49 -10.90 7.05
C ILE A 68 -1.50 -11.77 7.83
N GLN A 69 -0.26 -11.84 7.38
CA GLN A 69 0.78 -12.65 8.00
C GLN A 69 1.17 -12.15 9.40
N GLY A 70 0.80 -10.92 9.76
CA GLY A 70 0.96 -10.37 11.10
C GLY A 70 -0.15 -10.77 12.10
N ILE A 71 -1.21 -11.43 11.65
CA ILE A 71 -2.37 -11.80 12.47
C ILE A 71 -2.23 -13.26 12.90
N ALA A 72 -2.14 -13.50 14.21
CA ALA A 72 -1.96 -14.84 14.76
C ALA A 72 -3.26 -15.64 14.86
N ASP A 73 -4.40 -14.97 15.08
CA ASP A 73 -5.70 -15.63 15.10
C ASP A 73 -6.17 -15.95 13.68
N LYS A 74 -6.45 -17.23 13.43
CA LYS A 74 -6.81 -17.72 12.10
C LYS A 74 -8.10 -17.07 11.57
N ALA A 75 -9.14 -17.00 12.40
CA ALA A 75 -10.45 -16.52 11.96
C ALA A 75 -10.40 -15.00 11.66
N GLU A 76 -9.64 -14.25 12.45
CA GLU A 76 -9.33 -12.85 12.16
C GLU A 76 -8.52 -12.69 10.89
N ALA A 77 -7.47 -13.50 10.69
CA ALA A 77 -6.63 -13.46 9.50
C ALA A 77 -7.44 -13.74 8.22
N GLU A 78 -8.27 -14.78 8.22
CA GLU A 78 -9.14 -15.14 7.10
C GLU A 78 -10.16 -14.03 6.80
N ARG A 79 -10.84 -13.51 7.84
CA ARG A 79 -11.80 -12.40 7.68
C ARG A 79 -11.12 -11.16 7.09
N ARG A 80 -9.95 -10.78 7.60
CA ARG A 80 -9.21 -9.62 7.11
C ARG A 80 -8.71 -9.84 5.69
N ALA A 81 -8.27 -11.05 5.35
CA ALA A 81 -7.86 -11.40 3.99
C ALA A 81 -9.01 -11.26 2.98
N THR A 82 -10.23 -11.64 3.36
CA THR A 82 -11.42 -11.39 2.53
C THR A 82 -11.68 -9.88 2.39
N GLU A 83 -11.70 -9.15 3.52
CA GLU A 83 -12.00 -7.71 3.52
C GLU A 83 -11.03 -6.88 2.65
N VAL A 84 -9.74 -7.22 2.62
CA VAL A 84 -8.75 -6.49 1.79
C VAL A 84 -8.81 -6.88 0.30
N ASN A 85 -9.51 -7.97 -0.05
CA ASN A 85 -9.66 -8.39 -1.44
C ASN A 85 -10.97 -7.87 -2.07
N ASP A 86 -11.99 -7.59 -1.26
CA ASP A 86 -13.29 -7.06 -1.69
C ASP A 86 -13.23 -5.56 -2.01
#